data_AF-A0A9X3STL8-F1
#
_entry.id   AF-A0A9X3STL8-F1
#
_cell.length_a   1.000
_cell.length_b   1.000
_cell.length_c   1.000
_cell.angle_alpha   90.00
_cell.angle_beta   90.00
_cell.angle_gamma   90.00
#
_symmetry.space_group_name_H-M   'P 1'
#
loop_
_entity.id
_entity.type
_entity.pdbx_description
1 polymer ?
#
loop_
_entity_poly.entity_id
_entity_poly.type
_entity_poly.pdbx_seq_one_letter_code
_entity_poly.pdbx_strand_id
1 'polypeptide(L)'
;MTPVHEMGAASPTRRRAALLRFATEAGAWAAIGMAFAQISLPLAISVVLASVAVPTVYATPGDKPQALIPVPGWVTIAILAATMVGGIVAAWIAWPLWGAAALSALTIASLVAELPRWRWLLTVRVSP
;
A
#
# COMPACT_ATOMS: atom_id res chain seq x y z
N MET A 1 -12.19 18.80 24.04
CA MET A 1 -10.81 18.48 23.64
C MET A 1 -10.89 17.41 22.57
N THR A 2 -10.59 17.75 21.32
CA THR A 2 -10.43 16.72 20.28
C THR A 2 -9.21 15.89 20.63
N PRO A 3 -9.32 14.55 20.77
CA PRO A 3 -8.17 13.71 21.08
C PRO A 3 -7.05 13.94 20.07
N VAL A 4 -5.79 13.91 20.52
CA VAL A 4 -4.60 14.20 19.68
C VAL A 4 -4.56 13.31 18.42
N HIS A 5 -5.13 12.10 18.48
CA HIS A 5 -5.30 11.22 17.32
C HIS A 5 -6.23 11.79 16.24
N GLU A 6 -7.28 12.53 16.60
CA GLU A 6 -8.18 13.19 15.64
C GLU A 6 -7.51 14.37 14.93
N MET A 7 -6.66 15.13 15.65
CA MET A 7 -5.89 16.23 15.04
C MET A 7 -4.85 15.69 14.03
N GLY A 8 -4.22 14.55 14.34
CA GLY A 8 -3.29 13.88 13.43
C GLY A 8 -3.99 13.34 12.16
N ALA A 9 -5.17 12.75 12.31
CA ALA A 9 -6.01 12.27 11.20
C ALA A 9 -6.57 13.41 10.33
N ALA A 10 -6.83 14.58 10.93
CA ALA A 10 -7.29 15.78 10.22
C ALA A 10 -6.20 16.50 9.42
N SER A 11 -4.92 16.17 9.63
CA SER A 11 -3.81 16.87 8.96
C SER A 11 -3.89 16.73 7.42
N PRO A 12 -3.89 17.84 6.65
CA PRO A 12 -4.01 17.81 5.20
C PRO A 12 -2.91 16.98 4.51
N THR A 13 -1.69 17.04 5.03
CA THR A 13 -0.54 16.28 4.52
C THR A 13 -0.74 14.77 4.66
N ARG A 14 -1.23 14.31 5.82
CA ARG A 14 -1.50 12.87 6.04
C ARG A 14 -2.65 12.39 5.17
N ARG A 15 -3.69 13.21 4.99
CA ARG A 15 -4.79 12.89 4.06
C ARG A 15 -4.30 12.76 2.62
N ARG A 16 -3.44 13.68 2.15
CA ARG A 16 -2.84 13.61 0.81
C ARG A 16 -1.98 12.37 0.64
N ALA A 17 -1.12 12.06 1.61
CA ALA A 17 -0.32 10.83 1.59
C ALA A 17 -1.19 9.56 1.53
N ALA A 18 -2.24 9.49 2.35
CA ALA A 18 -3.17 8.37 2.36
C ALA A 18 -3.92 8.22 1.02
N LEU A 19 -4.34 9.33 0.40
CA LEU A 19 -4.99 9.30 -0.93
C LEU A 19 -4.03 8.83 -2.03
N LEU A 20 -2.79 9.32 -2.04
CA LEU A 20 -1.76 8.89 -2.98
C LEU A 20 -1.47 7.39 -2.82
N ARG A 21 -1.32 6.93 -1.58
CA ARG A 21 -1.12 5.51 -1.28
C ARG A 21 -2.28 4.67 -1.76
N PHE A 22 -3.52 5.06 -1.44
CA PHE A 22 -4.71 4.33 -1.87
C PHE A 22 -4.84 4.28 -3.39
N ALA A 23 -4.64 5.41 -4.09
CA ALA A 23 -4.66 5.45 -5.54
C ALA A 23 -3.58 4.55 -6.17
N THR A 24 -2.39 4.52 -5.56
CA THR A 24 -1.30 3.65 -6.01
C THR A 24 -1.61 2.18 -5.77
N GLU A 25 -2.13 1.81 -4.60
CA GLU A 25 -2.54 0.45 -4.26
C GLU A 25 -3.64 -0.06 -5.19
N ALA A 26 -4.66 0.76 -5.43
CA ALA A 26 -5.74 0.43 -6.36
C ALA A 26 -5.21 0.24 -7.80
N GLY A 27 -4.32 1.13 -8.26
CA GLY A 27 -3.65 0.98 -9.55
C GLY A 27 -2.79 -0.28 -9.64
N ALA A 28 -2.05 -0.61 -8.57
CA ALA A 28 -1.26 -1.83 -8.48
C ALA A 28 -2.13 -3.09 -8.55
N TRP A 29 -3.24 -3.14 -7.82
CA TRP A 29 -4.17 -4.28 -7.86
C TRP A 29 -4.81 -4.44 -9.24
N ALA A 30 -5.19 -3.35 -9.90
CA ALA A 30 -5.71 -3.38 -11.26
C ALA A 30 -4.66 -3.90 -12.26
N ALA A 31 -3.41 -3.44 -12.16
CA ALA A 31 -2.31 -3.89 -13.00
C ALA A 31 -2.00 -5.38 -12.79
N ILE A 32 -1.89 -5.82 -11.53
CA ILE A 32 -1.68 -7.23 -11.16
C ILE A 32 -2.82 -8.09 -11.70
N GLY A 33 -4.07 -7.69 -11.47
CA GLY A 33 -5.23 -8.42 -11.98
C GLY A 33 -5.21 -8.57 -13.50
N MET A 34 -4.93 -7.48 -14.23
CA MET A 34 -4.85 -7.53 -15.69
C MET A 34 -3.69 -8.41 -16.19
N ALA A 35 -2.52 -8.35 -15.56
CA ALA A 35 -1.38 -9.18 -15.94
C ALA A 35 -1.66 -10.67 -15.73
N PHE A 36 -2.21 -11.05 -14.57
CA PHE A 36 -2.51 -12.44 -14.28
C PHE A 36 -3.75 -12.97 -15.03
N ALA A 37 -4.67 -12.09 -15.43
CA ALA A 37 -5.82 -12.48 -16.25
C ALA A 37 -5.42 -12.97 -17.65
N GLN A 38 -4.24 -12.59 -18.14
CA GLN A 38 -3.66 -13.13 -19.38
C GLN A 38 -3.27 -14.62 -19.25
N ILE A 39 -3.07 -15.11 -18.02
CA ILE A 39 -2.71 -16.50 -17.73
C ILE A 39 -3.96 -17.30 -17.33
N SER A 40 -4.69 -16.83 -16.32
CA SER A 40 -5.85 -17.52 -15.75
C SER A 40 -6.69 -16.58 -14.88
N LEU A 41 -8.00 -16.52 -15.15
CA LEU A 41 -8.92 -15.66 -14.41
C LEU A 41 -9.02 -16.03 -12.91
N PRO A 42 -9.16 -17.32 -12.51
CA PRO A 42 -9.11 -17.70 -11.10
C PRO A 42 -7.82 -17.23 -10.41
N LEU A 43 -6.67 -17.38 -11.08
CA LEU A 43 -5.38 -16.95 -10.54
C LEU A 43 -5.34 -15.43 -10.33
N ALA A 44 -5.82 -14.66 -11.30
CA ALA A 44 -5.90 -13.21 -11.22
C ALA A 44 -6.73 -12.76 -10.00
N ILE A 45 -7.90 -13.36 -9.81
CA ILE A 45 -8.77 -13.09 -8.66
C ILE A 45 -8.04 -13.43 -7.35
N SER A 46 -7.44 -14.62 -7.26
CA SER A 46 -6.73 -15.07 -6.06
C SER A 46 -5.58 -14.13 -5.68
N VAL A 47 -4.77 -13.70 -6.65
CA VAL A 47 -3.61 -12.82 -6.40
C VAL A 47 -4.07 -11.42 -5.97
N VAL A 48 -5.12 -10.87 -6.60
CA VAL A 48 -5.68 -9.58 -6.19
C VAL A 48 -6.26 -9.65 -4.78
N LEU A 49 -7.03 -10.69 -4.47
CA LEU A 49 -7.56 -10.91 -3.12
C LEU A 49 -6.44 -11.04 -2.09
N ALA A 50 -5.39 -11.80 -2.38
CA ALA A 50 -4.22 -11.90 -1.50
C ALA A 50 -3.54 -10.53 -1.31
N SER A 51 -3.38 -9.75 -2.37
CA SER A 51 -2.76 -8.42 -2.34
C SER A 51 -3.54 -7.41 -1.48
N VAL A 52 -4.87 -7.59 -1.36
CA VAL A 52 -5.73 -6.78 -0.47
C VAL A 52 -5.73 -7.35 0.95
N ALA A 53 -5.84 -8.67 1.08
CA ALA A 53 -5.97 -9.34 2.37
C ALA A 53 -4.72 -9.19 3.24
N VAL A 54 -3.52 -9.33 2.66
CA VAL A 54 -2.25 -9.24 3.40
C VAL A 54 -2.13 -7.92 4.19
N PRO A 55 -2.21 -6.73 3.58
CA PRO A 55 -2.13 -5.47 4.33
C PRO A 55 -3.36 -5.20 5.21
N THR A 56 -4.46 -5.91 5.00
CA THR A 56 -5.67 -5.79 5.83
C THR A 56 -5.54 -6.58 7.13
N VAL A 57 -4.96 -7.78 7.06
CA VAL A 57 -4.77 -8.69 8.20
C VAL A 57 -3.54 -8.30 9.02
N TYR A 58 -2.43 -7.98 8.35
CA TYR A 58 -1.17 -7.64 9.00
C TYR A 58 -1.00 -6.13 9.08
N ALA A 59 -0.88 -5.59 10.30
CA ALA A 59 -0.64 -4.17 10.51
C ALA A 59 0.18 -3.91 11.77
N THR A 60 0.96 -2.84 11.77
CA THR A 60 1.66 -2.38 12.97
C THR A 60 0.68 -1.74 13.95
N PRO A 61 0.76 -2.07 15.26
CA PRO A 61 -0.08 -1.43 16.27
C PRO A 61 0.01 0.10 16.22
N GLY A 62 -1.14 0.78 16.29
CA GLY A 62 -1.23 2.23 16.18
C GLY A 62 -1.20 2.78 14.74
N ASP A 63 -0.96 1.94 13.73
CA ASP A 63 -1.00 2.33 12.32
C ASP A 63 -2.44 2.35 11.76
N LYS A 64 -3.28 1.42 12.23
CA LYS A 64 -4.69 1.28 11.90
C LYS A 64 -5.52 1.16 13.18
N PRO A 65 -6.82 1.53 13.16
CA PRO A 65 -7.68 1.44 14.34
C PRO A 65 -7.70 0.06 15.00
N GLN A 66 -7.60 -1.00 14.18
CA GLN A 66 -7.47 -2.38 14.62
C GLN A 66 -6.46 -3.09 13.72
N ALA A 67 -5.47 -3.76 14.33
CA ALA A 67 -4.57 -4.68 13.66
C ALA A 67 -4.98 -6.10 14.06
N LEU A 68 -5.36 -6.94 13.08
CA LEU A 68 -5.82 -8.30 13.37
C LEU A 68 -4.63 -9.19 13.77
N ILE A 69 -3.52 -9.07 13.04
CA ILE A 69 -2.23 -9.67 13.38
C ILE A 69 -1.19 -8.54 13.51
N PRO A 70 -0.71 -8.27 14.73
CA PRO A 70 0.27 -7.22 14.95
C PRO A 70 1.63 -7.61 14.37
N VAL A 71 2.23 -6.73 13.56
CA VAL A 71 3.56 -6.93 12.97
C VAL A 71 4.46 -5.71 13.18
N PRO A 72 5.79 -5.89 13.26
CA PRO A 72 6.74 -4.77 13.31
C PRO A 72 6.59 -3.81 12.13
N GLY A 73 6.92 -2.53 12.34
CA GLY A 73 6.78 -1.48 11.32
C GLY A 73 7.48 -1.78 10.01
N TRP A 74 8.66 -2.43 10.07
CA TRP A 74 9.40 -2.84 8.87
C TRP A 74 8.63 -3.87 8.02
N VAL A 75 7.79 -4.72 8.64
CA VAL A 75 6.95 -5.69 7.92
C VAL A 75 5.86 -4.97 7.14
N THR A 76 5.20 -3.97 7.74
CA THR A 76 4.20 -3.15 7.05
C THR A 76 4.82 -2.38 5.88
N ILE A 77 6.05 -1.86 6.03
CA ILE A 77 6.79 -1.23 4.93
C ILE A 77 7.07 -2.26 3.81
N ALA A 78 7.54 -3.46 4.16
CA ALA A 78 7.84 -4.51 3.19
C ALA A 78 6.60 -4.97 2.41
N ILE A 79 5.45 -5.13 3.09
CA ILE A 79 4.17 -5.46 2.42
C ILE A 79 3.80 -4.38 1.41
N LEU A 80 3.84 -3.10 1.82
CA LEU A 80 3.52 -1.99 0.93
C LEU A 80 4.48 -1.93 -0.27
N ALA A 81 5.78 -2.07 -0.02
CA ALA A 81 6.79 -2.08 -1.07
C ALA A 81 6.59 -3.24 -2.05
N ALA A 82 6.27 -4.44 -1.56
CA ALA A 82 5.99 -5.60 -2.40
C ALA A 82 4.77 -5.37 -3.30
N THR A 83 3.67 -4.81 -2.77
CA THR A 83 2.50 -4.47 -3.58
C THR A 83 2.84 -3.44 -4.65
N MET A 84 3.61 -2.41 -4.32
CA MET A 84 4.00 -1.36 -5.27
C MET A 84 4.92 -1.87 -6.38
N VAL A 85 5.94 -2.66 -6.02
CA VAL A 85 6.85 -3.27 -7.00
C VAL A 85 6.09 -4.24 -7.90
N GLY A 86 5.26 -5.12 -7.33
CA GLY A 86 4.42 -6.04 -8.08
C GLY A 86 3.47 -5.31 -9.03
N GLY A 87 2.85 -4.22 -8.58
CA GLY A 87 1.99 -3.36 -9.40
C GLY A 87 2.72 -2.71 -10.57
N ILE A 88 3.91 -2.15 -10.34
CA ILE A 88 4.74 -1.57 -11.40
C ILE A 88 5.09 -2.63 -12.44
N VAL A 89 5.65 -3.77 -12.01
CA VAL A 89 6.05 -4.86 -12.92
C VAL A 89 4.84 -5.34 -13.74
N ALA A 90 3.70 -5.55 -13.09
CA ALA A 90 2.48 -5.96 -13.76
C ALA A 90 1.96 -4.89 -14.75
N ALA A 91 2.06 -3.60 -14.42
CA ALA A 91 1.64 -2.54 -15.33
C ALA A 91 2.52 -2.48 -16.58
N TRP A 92 3.84 -2.63 -16.43
CA TRP A 92 4.73 -2.69 -17.59
C TRP A 92 4.51 -3.91 -18.49
N ILE A 93 3.92 -4.99 -17.96
CA ILE A 93 3.52 -6.18 -18.73
C ILE A 93 2.16 -5.99 -19.40
N ALA A 94 1.17 -5.45 -18.68
CA ALA A 94 -0.23 -5.53 -19.07
C ALA A 94 -0.84 -4.21 -19.58
N TRP A 95 -0.21 -3.06 -19.33
CA TRP A 95 -0.74 -1.75 -19.69
C TRP A 95 0.06 -1.14 -20.84
N PRO A 96 -0.53 -0.19 -21.60
CA PRO A 96 0.25 0.64 -22.52
C PRO A 96 1.28 1.48 -21.76
N LEU A 97 2.35 1.87 -22.46
CA LEU A 97 3.49 2.66 -21.95
C LEU A 97 3.09 3.84 -21.07
N TRP A 98 2.11 4.64 -21.49
CA TRP A 98 1.66 5.81 -20.75
C TRP A 98 1.02 5.44 -19.41
N GLY A 99 0.31 4.31 -19.34
CA GLY A 99 -0.32 3.83 -18.11
C GLY A 99 0.71 3.31 -17.12
N ALA A 100 1.67 2.51 -17.59
CA ALA A 100 2.77 2.02 -16.77
C ALA A 100 3.65 3.16 -16.23
N ALA A 101 3.94 4.16 -17.07
CA ALA A 101 4.65 5.36 -16.65
C ALA A 101 3.87 6.18 -15.59
N ALA A 102 2.56 6.35 -15.78
CA ALA A 102 1.71 7.06 -14.82
C ALA A 102 1.66 6.35 -13.46
N LEU A 103 1.49 5.02 -13.44
CA LEU A 103 1.52 4.26 -12.19
C LEU A 103 2.89 4.32 -11.52
N SER A 104 3.98 4.26 -12.28
CA SER A 104 5.34 4.41 -11.75
C SER A 104 5.53 5.78 -11.08
N ALA A 105 5.05 6.85 -11.71
CA ALA A 105 5.11 8.20 -11.16
C ALA A 105 4.26 8.34 -9.88
N LEU A 106 3.05 7.77 -9.86
CA LEU A 106 2.20 7.73 -8.66
C LEU A 106 2.88 6.98 -7.52
N THR A 107 3.52 5.85 -7.81
CA THR A 107 4.30 5.10 -6.82
C THR A 107 5.40 5.95 -6.21
N ILE A 108 6.19 6.65 -7.03
CA ILE A 108 7.26 7.53 -6.52
C ILE A 108 6.66 8.64 -5.63
N ALA A 109 5.59 9.30 -6.08
CA ALA A 109 4.94 10.35 -5.30
C ALA A 109 4.39 9.83 -3.96
N SER A 110 3.81 8.63 -3.96
CA SER A 110 3.29 7.95 -2.78
C SER A 110 4.41 7.60 -1.80
N LEU A 111 5.52 7.02 -2.27
CA LEU A 111 6.70 6.71 -1.45
C LEU A 111 7.26 7.94 -0.76
N VAL A 112 7.40 9.06 -1.49
CA VAL A 112 7.86 10.32 -0.93
C VAL A 112 6.91 10.85 0.14
N ALA A 113 5.60 10.76 -0.09
CA ALA A 113 4.58 11.20 0.86
C ALA A 113 4.53 10.31 2.13
N GLU A 114 4.90 9.03 2.01
CA GLU A 114 4.92 8.05 3.10
C GLU A 114 6.21 8.08 3.94
N LEU A 115 7.29 8.73 3.48
CA LEU A 115 8.58 8.81 4.20
C LEU A 115 8.46 9.18 5.70
N PRO A 116 7.67 10.20 6.11
CA PRO A 116 7.51 10.54 7.53
C PRO A 116 6.87 9.40 8.33
N ARG A 117 5.91 8.70 7.74
CA ARG A 117 5.23 7.55 8.34
C ARG A 117 6.17 6.37 8.47
N TRP A 118 7.00 6.11 7.47
CA TRP A 118 7.99 5.04 7.50
C TRP A 118 9.04 5.27 8.59
N ARG A 119 9.52 6.51 8.75
CA ARG A 119 10.43 6.87 9.86
C ARG A 119 9.82 6.53 11.21
N TRP A 120 8.54 6.84 11.42
CA TRP A 120 7.82 6.47 12.65
C TRP A 120 7.68 4.96 12.80
N LEU A 121 7.25 4.24 11.76
CA LEU A 121 7.08 2.78 11.78
C LEU A 121 8.39 2.06 12.17
N LEU A 122 9.53 2.53 11.69
CA LEU A 122 10.84 1.97 12.02
C LEU A 122 11.23 2.14 13.50
N THR A 123 10.59 3.07 14.24
CA THR A 123 10.80 3.24 15.68
C THR A 123 9.89 2.36 16.54
N VAL A 124 8.80 1.84 15.97
CA VAL A 124 7.84 1.00 16.70
C VAL A 124 8.40 -0.42 16.85
N ARG A 125 8.65 -0.83 18.10
CA ARG A 125 8.93 -2.23 18.44
C ARG A 125 7.64 -2.90 18.87
N VAL A 126 7.37 -4.10 18.36
CA VAL A 126 6.30 -4.95 18.87
C VAL A 126 6.86 -5.69 20.07
N SER A 127 6.35 -5.37 21.26
CA SER A 127 6.57 -6.20 22.44
C SER A 127 5.73 -7.47 22.29
N PRO A 128 6.32 -8.67 22.47
CA PRO A 128 5.58 -9.93 22.38
C PRO A 128 4.50 -10.06 23.45
#